data_AF-A0AAN5CBS7-F1
#
_entry.id   AF-A0AAN5CBS7-F1
#
_cell.length_a   1.000
_cell.length_b   1.000
_cell.length_c   1.000
_cell.angle_alpha   90.00
_cell.angle_beta   90.00
_cell.angle_gamma   90.00
#
_symmetry.space_group_name_H-M   'P 1'
#
loop_
_entity.id
_entity.type
_entity.pdbx_description
1 polymer ?
#
loop_
_entity_poly.entity_id
_entity_poly.type
_entity_poly.pdbx_seq_one_letter_code
_entity_poly.pdbx_strand_id
1 'polypeptide(L)'
;SFECTLESCLGNLMTSACMNPEGFTKMYGANETEATDYATLYPVEAYTCQNKELAKSYYPCMMDIENNDHLKGIVDCTTEMEKEPLGATDFCLPMDKYITCIEDYYVKFCDEGIRSYICNTQEIAFNFDVPQCQAELHPCLASKSPAVLPGNLNYPGHCSLSDGQKTKTCLNAYFQMYGIDSTNGLPNYYDHQAKITSITDHYGVAGYDIYCYFESTLETCLGELMYSPCMNPNAFTVMYGTNQADSINYATSFPVEAYTCANKDVVKANYDCMVDVSKNHFQGIIDCSNALNEGLPTSDDTCGAISTYIICMEDLYVELCGPSMKGFICNTQEISFNFDMNNFCEGKMPDCD
;
A
#
# COMPACT_ATOMS: atom_id res chain seq x y z
N SER A 1 -12.53 -5.78 -6.55
CA SER A 1 -13.76 -6.51 -6.98
C SER A 1 -13.88 -6.68 -8.49
N PHE A 2 -12.93 -6.19 -9.30
CA PHE A 2 -13.01 -6.24 -10.77
C PHE A 2 -12.48 -7.56 -11.37
N GLU A 3 -11.46 -8.19 -10.77
CA GLU A 3 -10.74 -9.34 -11.37
C GLU A 3 -11.50 -10.68 -11.36
N CYS A 4 -12.25 -11.01 -10.30
CA CYS A 4 -12.99 -12.29 -10.28
C CYS A 4 -14.22 -12.31 -11.21
N THR A 5 -14.54 -11.18 -11.87
CA THR A 5 -15.55 -11.10 -12.93
C THR A 5 -15.09 -11.82 -14.19
N LEU A 6 -13.77 -11.87 -14.45
CA LEU A 6 -13.21 -12.51 -15.63
C LEU A 6 -13.25 -14.03 -15.52
N GLU A 7 -12.90 -14.59 -14.35
CA GLU A 7 -13.03 -16.03 -14.06
C GLU A 7 -14.49 -16.50 -14.19
N SER A 8 -15.43 -15.71 -13.66
CA SER A 8 -16.86 -16.03 -13.77
C SER A 8 -17.43 -15.86 -15.19
N CYS A 9 -16.75 -15.12 -16.07
CA CYS A 9 -17.09 -14.96 -17.48
C CYS A 9 -16.47 -16.05 -18.37
N LEU A 10 -15.18 -16.36 -18.18
CA LEU A 10 -14.41 -17.28 -19.02
C LEU A 10 -14.46 -18.72 -18.51
N GLY A 11 -14.58 -18.94 -17.19
CA GLY A 11 -14.63 -20.27 -16.58
C GLY A 11 -13.52 -21.19 -17.10
N ASN A 12 -13.91 -22.34 -17.65
CA ASN A 12 -12.97 -23.33 -18.22
C ASN A 12 -12.23 -22.84 -19.48
N LEU A 13 -12.57 -21.67 -20.05
CA LEU A 13 -11.82 -21.10 -21.17
C LEU A 13 -10.46 -20.55 -20.74
N MET A 14 -10.25 -20.26 -19.45
CA MET A 14 -8.98 -19.78 -18.89
C MET A 14 -7.83 -20.78 -19.11
N THR A 15 -8.14 -22.07 -19.23
CA THR A 15 -7.18 -23.15 -19.51
C THR A 15 -7.31 -23.70 -20.94
N SER A 16 -8.05 -23.02 -21.81
CA SER A 16 -8.23 -23.44 -23.20
C SER A 16 -7.01 -23.11 -24.07
N ALA A 17 -6.86 -23.83 -25.17
CA ALA A 17 -5.82 -23.60 -26.19
C ALA A 17 -5.89 -22.22 -26.87
N CYS A 18 -6.85 -21.36 -26.51
CA CYS A 18 -6.99 -19.99 -27.00
C CYS A 18 -6.32 -18.94 -26.08
N MET A 19 -6.03 -19.30 -24.84
CA MET A 19 -5.38 -18.42 -23.84
C MET A 19 -3.86 -18.66 -23.84
N ASN A 20 -3.24 -18.47 -25.00
CA ASN A 20 -1.79 -18.59 -25.19
C ASN A 20 -1.25 -17.38 -25.96
N PRO A 21 0.07 -17.18 -26.05
CA PRO A 21 0.63 -15.99 -26.68
C PRO A 21 0.16 -15.82 -28.13
N GLU A 22 0.07 -16.91 -28.91
CA GLU A 22 -0.44 -16.86 -30.29
C GLU A 22 -1.92 -16.41 -30.36
N GLY A 23 -2.74 -16.83 -29.40
CA GLY A 23 -4.13 -16.42 -29.24
C GLY A 23 -4.25 -14.94 -28.91
N PHE A 24 -3.47 -14.43 -27.96
CA PHE A 24 -3.46 -13.00 -27.59
C PHE A 24 -2.99 -12.12 -28.74
N THR A 25 -1.94 -12.52 -29.46
CA THR A 25 -1.49 -11.83 -30.68
C THR A 25 -2.59 -11.78 -31.74
N LYS A 26 -3.32 -12.89 -31.97
CA LYS A 26 -4.39 -12.94 -32.98
C LYS A 26 -5.65 -12.17 -32.58
N MET A 27 -6.04 -12.21 -31.31
CA MET A 27 -7.27 -11.60 -30.81
C MET A 27 -7.12 -10.09 -30.59
N TYR A 28 -5.96 -9.66 -30.08
CA TYR A 28 -5.76 -8.30 -29.60
C TYR A 28 -4.63 -7.56 -30.31
N GLY A 29 -3.87 -8.22 -31.17
CA GLY A 29 -2.71 -7.61 -31.84
C GLY A 29 -1.57 -7.30 -30.87
N ALA A 30 -1.54 -7.95 -29.71
CA ALA A 30 -0.46 -7.82 -28.72
C ALA A 30 0.89 -8.23 -29.35
N ASN A 31 1.97 -7.59 -28.89
CA ASN A 31 3.30 -8.04 -29.26
C ASN A 31 3.67 -9.32 -28.50
N GLU A 32 4.77 -9.99 -28.90
CA GLU A 32 5.13 -11.31 -28.37
C GLU A 32 5.38 -11.31 -26.84
N THR A 33 5.97 -10.24 -26.30
CA THR A 33 6.20 -10.09 -24.86
C THR A 33 4.88 -9.88 -24.13
N GLU A 34 4.06 -8.92 -24.56
CA GLU A 34 2.75 -8.64 -23.96
C GLU A 34 1.83 -9.87 -24.02
N ALA A 35 1.85 -10.59 -25.15
CA ALA A 35 1.03 -11.78 -25.34
C ALA A 35 1.45 -12.92 -24.40
N THR A 36 2.75 -13.03 -24.10
CA THR A 36 3.30 -13.96 -23.10
C THR A 36 2.87 -13.55 -21.70
N ASP A 37 3.05 -12.29 -21.33
CA ASP A 37 2.65 -11.77 -20.03
C ASP A 37 1.15 -12.01 -19.76
N TYR A 38 0.28 -11.72 -20.73
CA TYR A 38 -1.15 -11.99 -20.60
C TYR A 38 -1.44 -13.48 -20.48
N ALA A 39 -0.80 -14.34 -21.30
CA ALA A 39 -1.02 -15.78 -21.25
C ALA A 39 -0.64 -16.38 -19.88
N THR A 40 0.34 -15.80 -19.20
CA THR A 40 0.83 -16.24 -17.88
C THR A 40 0.02 -15.63 -16.73
N LEU A 41 -0.33 -14.35 -16.80
CA LEU A 41 -1.00 -13.62 -15.70
C LEU A 41 -2.44 -14.08 -15.49
N TYR A 42 -3.23 -14.24 -16.55
CA TYR A 42 -4.66 -14.56 -16.43
C TYR A 42 -4.94 -15.89 -15.70
N PRO A 43 -4.26 -17.01 -15.99
CA PRO A 43 -4.42 -18.26 -15.26
C PRO A 43 -4.06 -18.14 -13.76
N VAL A 44 -3.02 -17.37 -13.43
CA VAL A 44 -2.62 -17.10 -12.04
C VAL A 44 -3.69 -16.29 -11.32
N GLU A 45 -4.26 -15.27 -11.96
CA GLU A 45 -5.38 -14.49 -11.43
C GLU A 45 -6.64 -15.34 -11.23
N ALA A 46 -6.95 -16.25 -12.16
CA ALA A 46 -8.05 -17.21 -11.99
C ALA A 46 -7.86 -18.06 -10.73
N TYR A 47 -6.68 -18.65 -10.57
CA TYR A 47 -6.36 -19.46 -9.40
C TYR A 47 -6.43 -18.64 -8.10
N THR A 48 -5.97 -17.39 -8.17
CA THR A 48 -6.08 -16.42 -7.06
C THR A 48 -7.53 -16.17 -6.68
N CYS A 49 -8.44 -16.02 -7.65
CA CYS A 49 -9.87 -15.85 -7.42
C CYS A 49 -10.55 -17.10 -6.86
N GLN A 50 -10.19 -18.29 -7.32
CA GLN A 50 -10.68 -19.56 -6.76
C GLN A 50 -10.28 -19.72 -5.29
N ASN A 51 -9.09 -19.22 -4.96
CA ASN A 51 -8.52 -19.22 -3.62
C ASN A 51 -8.64 -17.86 -2.93
N LYS A 52 -9.62 -17.01 -3.31
CA LYS A 52 -9.69 -15.61 -2.86
C LYS A 52 -9.62 -15.40 -1.36
N GLU A 53 -10.19 -16.31 -0.56
CA GLU A 53 -10.20 -16.15 0.89
C GLU A 53 -8.81 -16.45 1.49
N LEU A 54 -8.07 -17.38 0.90
CA LEU A 54 -6.67 -17.65 1.22
C LEU A 54 -5.76 -16.52 0.74
N ALA A 55 -5.94 -16.08 -0.50
CA ALA A 55 -5.19 -14.96 -1.06
C ALA A 55 -5.38 -13.69 -0.21
N LYS A 56 -6.63 -13.37 0.17
CA LYS A 56 -6.93 -12.25 1.08
C LYS A 56 -6.29 -12.40 2.45
N SER A 57 -6.27 -13.60 3.04
CA SER A 57 -5.66 -13.78 4.36
C SER A 57 -4.16 -13.56 4.37
N TYR A 58 -3.49 -13.88 3.25
CA TYR A 58 -2.04 -13.70 3.10
C TYR A 58 -1.64 -12.41 2.36
N TYR A 59 -2.60 -11.69 1.77
CA TYR A 59 -2.34 -10.47 1.01
C TYR A 59 -1.48 -9.44 1.75
N PRO A 60 -1.73 -9.14 3.05
CA PRO A 60 -0.86 -8.22 3.79
C PRO A 60 0.59 -8.68 3.84
N CYS A 61 0.84 -9.98 4.00
CA CYS A 61 2.21 -10.53 4.03
C CYS A 61 2.88 -10.50 2.65
N MET A 62 2.14 -10.87 1.60
CA MET A 62 2.67 -10.84 0.23
C MET A 62 3.06 -9.41 -0.18
N MET A 63 2.23 -8.43 0.15
CA MET A 63 2.53 -7.02 -0.12
C MET A 63 3.72 -6.49 0.71
N ASP A 64 3.93 -6.98 1.93
CA ASP A 64 5.07 -6.57 2.76
C ASP A 64 6.40 -7.07 2.20
N ILE A 65 6.41 -8.25 1.58
CA ILE A 65 7.57 -8.78 0.85
C ILE A 65 7.90 -7.90 -0.36
N GLU A 66 6.88 -7.40 -1.06
CA GLU A 66 7.03 -6.61 -2.29
C GLU A 66 7.45 -5.14 -2.04
N ASN A 67 7.12 -4.57 -0.87
CA ASN A 67 7.33 -3.14 -0.58
C ASN A 67 8.56 -2.82 0.31
N ASN A 68 9.35 -3.81 0.72
CA ASN A 68 10.52 -3.64 1.60
C ASN A 68 11.82 -4.16 0.95
N ASP A 69 12.95 -4.06 1.68
CA ASP A 69 14.24 -4.73 1.39
C ASP A 69 14.13 -6.27 1.22
N HIS A 70 12.96 -6.83 1.47
CA HIS A 70 12.61 -8.24 1.29
C HIS A 70 12.40 -8.63 -0.19
N LEU A 71 12.22 -7.67 -1.10
CA LEU A 71 12.21 -7.95 -2.54
C LEU A 71 13.52 -8.64 -2.99
N LYS A 72 14.62 -8.36 -2.30
CA LYS A 72 15.94 -8.94 -2.59
C LYS A 72 15.92 -10.47 -2.59
N GLY A 73 15.14 -11.12 -1.73
CA GLY A 73 15.10 -12.59 -1.71
C GLY A 73 14.42 -13.19 -2.93
N ILE A 74 13.38 -12.54 -3.44
CA ILE A 74 12.74 -12.91 -4.71
C ILE A 74 13.74 -12.70 -5.86
N VAL A 75 14.43 -11.55 -5.87
CA VAL A 75 15.48 -11.24 -6.86
C VAL A 75 16.61 -12.26 -6.81
N ASP A 76 17.04 -12.68 -5.61
CA ASP A 76 18.09 -13.70 -5.43
C ASP A 76 17.63 -15.05 -6.00
N CYS A 77 16.38 -15.49 -5.74
CA CYS A 77 15.82 -16.70 -6.34
C CYS A 77 15.82 -16.63 -7.88
N THR A 78 15.35 -15.52 -8.46
CA THR A 78 15.35 -15.30 -9.92
C THR A 78 16.77 -15.32 -10.48
N THR A 79 17.70 -14.64 -9.83
CA THR A 79 19.10 -14.55 -10.26
C THR A 79 19.79 -15.92 -10.24
N GLU A 80 19.48 -16.79 -9.28
CA GLU A 80 20.00 -18.16 -9.25
C GLU A 80 19.42 -19.02 -10.37
N MET A 81 18.14 -18.86 -10.71
CA MET A 81 17.52 -19.54 -11.86
C MET A 81 18.22 -19.16 -13.18
N GLU A 82 18.50 -17.87 -13.37
CA GLU A 82 19.14 -17.35 -14.59
C GLU A 82 20.63 -17.74 -14.73
N LYS A 83 21.30 -18.11 -13.63
CA LYS A 83 22.70 -18.56 -13.64
C LYS A 83 22.89 -19.96 -14.22
N GLU A 84 21.84 -20.79 -14.23
CA GLU A 84 21.94 -22.13 -14.80
C GLU A 84 21.91 -22.05 -16.34
N PRO A 85 22.98 -22.44 -17.04
CA PRO A 85 23.17 -22.10 -18.45
C PRO A 85 22.13 -22.78 -19.35
N LEU A 86 21.70 -22.04 -20.39
CA LEU A 86 21.07 -22.54 -21.62
C LEU A 86 21.96 -23.64 -22.23
N GLY A 87 21.78 -24.89 -21.79
CA GLY A 87 22.67 -26.03 -22.08
C GLY A 87 22.76 -27.08 -20.96
N ALA A 88 22.12 -26.86 -19.81
CA ALA A 88 21.93 -27.91 -18.80
C ALA A 88 21.22 -29.13 -19.41
N THR A 89 21.62 -30.35 -19.00
CA THR A 89 20.98 -31.60 -19.42
C THR A 89 19.55 -31.75 -18.93
N ASP A 90 19.18 -30.94 -17.94
CA ASP A 90 17.85 -30.86 -17.34
C ASP A 90 17.41 -29.39 -17.41
N PHE A 91 16.53 -29.09 -18.35
CA PHE A 91 16.04 -27.73 -18.61
C PHE A 91 15.00 -27.28 -17.57
N CYS A 92 14.41 -28.21 -16.81
CA CYS A 92 13.32 -27.95 -15.89
C CYS A 92 13.80 -27.79 -14.44
N LEU A 93 14.96 -28.36 -14.10
CA LEU A 93 15.59 -28.24 -12.78
C LEU A 93 15.77 -26.79 -12.27
N PRO A 94 16.19 -25.80 -13.09
CA PRO A 94 16.31 -24.42 -12.60
C PRO A 94 14.96 -23.84 -12.14
N MET A 95 13.87 -24.17 -12.84
CA MET A 95 12.52 -23.70 -12.51
C MET A 95 12.02 -24.38 -11.24
N ASP A 96 12.25 -25.68 -11.09
CA ASP A 96 11.90 -26.43 -9.88
C ASP A 96 12.57 -25.85 -8.62
N LYS A 97 13.87 -25.51 -8.74
CA LYS A 97 14.63 -24.83 -7.69
C LYS A 97 14.11 -23.42 -7.42
N TYR A 98 13.73 -22.68 -8.45
CA TYR A 98 13.14 -21.36 -8.30
C TYR A 98 11.83 -21.41 -7.52
N ILE A 99 10.91 -22.30 -7.90
CA ILE A 99 9.62 -22.49 -7.22
C ILE A 99 9.86 -22.82 -5.74
N THR A 100 10.76 -23.77 -5.46
CA THR A 100 11.15 -24.14 -4.08
C THR A 100 11.72 -22.95 -3.30
N CYS A 101 12.60 -22.17 -3.94
CA CYS A 101 13.22 -20.99 -3.33
C CYS A 101 12.17 -19.94 -2.95
N ILE A 102 11.25 -19.64 -3.87
CA ILE A 102 10.16 -18.68 -3.66
C ILE A 102 9.21 -19.19 -2.57
N GLU A 103 8.82 -20.45 -2.57
CA GLU A 103 8.03 -21.04 -1.50
C GLU A 103 8.67 -20.88 -0.12
N ASP A 104 9.93 -21.30 0.02
CA ASP A 104 10.64 -21.21 1.30
C ASP A 104 10.80 -19.76 1.74
N TYR A 105 10.94 -18.84 0.78
CA TYR A 105 10.93 -17.42 1.04
C TYR A 105 9.58 -16.97 1.60
N TYR A 106 8.48 -17.17 0.88
CA TYR A 106 7.15 -16.77 1.35
C TYR A 106 6.77 -17.48 2.67
N VAL A 107 7.15 -18.74 2.87
CA VAL A 107 6.94 -19.46 4.15
C VAL A 107 7.69 -18.81 5.30
N LYS A 108 8.94 -18.38 5.07
CA LYS A 108 9.74 -17.70 6.08
C LYS A 108 9.09 -16.41 6.56
N PHE A 109 8.41 -15.68 5.68
CA PHE A 109 7.80 -14.38 5.99
C PHE A 109 6.32 -14.46 6.35
N CYS A 110 5.58 -15.44 5.81
CA CYS A 110 4.13 -15.53 5.96
C CYS A 110 3.62 -16.73 6.74
N ASP A 111 4.40 -17.80 6.89
CA ASP A 111 4.05 -19.14 7.43
C ASP A 111 3.80 -20.24 6.39
N GLU A 112 3.84 -21.49 6.87
CA GLU A 112 3.71 -22.71 6.06
C GLU A 112 2.39 -22.80 5.28
N GLY A 113 1.33 -22.13 5.73
CA GLY A 113 0.02 -22.18 5.08
C GLY A 113 -0.02 -21.48 3.72
N ILE A 114 0.94 -20.58 3.44
CA ILE A 114 1.04 -19.93 2.13
C ILE A 114 1.73 -20.82 1.08
N ARG A 115 2.51 -21.82 1.50
CA ARG A 115 3.39 -22.62 0.62
C ARG A 115 2.65 -23.14 -0.60
N SER A 116 1.54 -23.85 -0.36
CA SER A 116 0.74 -24.44 -1.43
C SER A 116 0.16 -23.37 -2.36
N TYR A 117 -0.22 -22.21 -1.86
CA TYR A 117 -0.71 -21.13 -2.72
C TYR A 117 0.37 -20.65 -3.68
N ILE A 118 1.57 -20.34 -3.15
CA ILE A 118 2.72 -19.86 -3.91
C ILE A 118 3.23 -20.91 -4.90
N CYS A 119 3.36 -22.16 -4.47
CA CYS A 119 3.75 -23.26 -5.35
C CYS A 119 2.81 -23.34 -6.56
N ASN A 120 1.49 -23.40 -6.33
CA ASN A 120 0.52 -23.53 -7.42
C ASN A 120 0.48 -22.30 -8.33
N THR A 121 0.64 -21.07 -7.82
CA THR A 121 0.67 -19.89 -8.70
C THR A 121 1.92 -19.90 -9.59
N GLN A 122 3.08 -20.29 -9.07
CA GLN A 122 4.31 -20.40 -9.85
C GLN A 122 4.26 -21.58 -10.84
N GLU A 123 3.77 -22.74 -10.42
CA GLU A 123 3.59 -23.90 -11.32
C GLU A 123 2.65 -23.56 -12.48
N ILE A 124 1.55 -22.86 -12.21
CA ILE A 124 0.65 -22.37 -13.25
C ILE A 124 1.40 -21.45 -14.21
N ALA A 125 2.14 -20.46 -13.70
CA ALA A 125 2.88 -19.54 -14.54
C ALA A 125 3.88 -20.27 -15.47
N PHE A 126 4.69 -21.18 -14.93
CA PHE A 126 5.66 -21.93 -15.72
C PHE A 126 5.01 -22.94 -16.67
N ASN A 127 3.89 -23.57 -16.31
CA ASN A 127 3.20 -24.51 -17.19
C ASN A 127 2.71 -23.86 -18.49
N PHE A 128 2.48 -22.54 -18.50
CA PHE A 128 2.13 -21.80 -19.73
C PHE A 128 3.35 -21.50 -20.61
N ASP A 129 4.47 -21.12 -20.00
CA ASP A 129 5.70 -20.78 -20.74
C ASP A 129 6.48 -22.02 -21.21
N VAL A 130 6.49 -23.08 -20.42
CA VAL A 130 7.30 -24.28 -20.65
C VAL A 130 6.55 -25.58 -20.29
N PRO A 131 5.46 -25.91 -21.01
CA PRO A 131 4.59 -27.05 -20.68
C PRO A 131 5.31 -28.41 -20.62
N GLN A 132 6.46 -28.56 -21.28
CA GLN A 132 7.29 -29.75 -21.20
C GLN A 132 7.83 -30.04 -19.79
N CYS A 133 7.90 -29.04 -18.90
CA CYS A 133 8.43 -29.16 -17.55
C CYS A 133 7.40 -29.60 -16.51
N GLN A 134 6.10 -29.60 -16.84
CA GLN A 134 5.03 -29.89 -15.88
C GLN A 134 5.23 -31.20 -15.10
N ALA A 135 5.73 -32.25 -15.76
CA ALA A 135 5.94 -33.55 -15.13
C ALA A 135 7.27 -33.66 -14.35
N GLU A 136 8.15 -32.69 -14.50
CA GLU A 136 9.48 -32.65 -13.89
C GLU A 136 9.54 -31.71 -12.67
N LEU A 137 8.58 -30.79 -12.54
CA LEU A 137 8.41 -29.96 -11.34
C LEU A 137 7.94 -30.80 -10.15
N HIS A 138 8.37 -30.43 -8.94
CA HIS A 138 7.90 -31.04 -7.72
C HIS A 138 6.39 -30.75 -7.53
N PRO A 139 5.64 -31.70 -6.97
CA PRO A 139 4.19 -31.59 -6.91
C PRO A 139 3.74 -30.53 -5.90
N CYS A 140 3.02 -29.52 -6.38
CA CYS A 140 2.31 -28.59 -5.52
C CYS A 140 1.12 -29.28 -4.87
N LEU A 141 1.11 -29.34 -3.53
CA LEU A 141 -0.05 -29.86 -2.81
C LEU A 141 -1.27 -28.95 -3.02
N ALA A 142 -2.45 -29.54 -3.14
CA ALA A 142 -3.69 -28.77 -3.25
C ALA A 142 -3.83 -27.82 -2.06
N SER A 143 -4.11 -26.54 -2.34
CA SER A 143 -4.35 -25.52 -1.32
C SER A 143 -5.50 -25.95 -0.41
N LYS A 144 -5.18 -26.21 0.85
CA LYS A 144 -6.21 -26.36 1.87
C LYS A 144 -6.46 -24.97 2.45
N SER A 145 -7.69 -24.47 2.31
CA SER A 145 -8.12 -23.33 3.14
C SER A 145 -7.80 -23.65 4.60
N PRO A 146 -7.04 -22.81 5.31
CA PRO A 146 -6.79 -23.04 6.73
C PRO A 146 -8.14 -23.05 7.45
N ALA A 147 -8.44 -24.16 8.14
CA ALA A 147 -9.71 -24.35 8.85
C ALA A 147 -9.88 -23.37 10.03
N VAL A 148 -8.82 -22.64 10.37
CA VAL A 148 -8.75 -21.60 11.39
C VAL A 148 -7.70 -20.61 10.89
N LEU A 149 -8.06 -19.33 10.71
CA LEU A 149 -7.09 -18.24 10.54
C LEU A 149 -6.02 -18.41 11.63
N PRO A 150 -4.71 -18.49 11.32
CA PRO A 150 -3.70 -18.59 12.35
C PRO A 150 -3.78 -17.33 13.23
N GLY A 151 -4.41 -17.47 14.39
CA GLY A 151 -4.62 -16.41 15.39
C GLY A 151 -3.34 -16.03 16.13
N ASN A 152 -2.18 -16.17 15.48
CA ASN A 152 -0.86 -15.91 16.05
C ASN A 152 0.12 -15.57 14.91
N LEU A 153 -0.10 -14.44 14.25
CA LEU A 153 0.92 -13.85 13.37
C LEU A 153 1.62 -12.74 14.16
N ASN A 154 2.64 -13.14 14.92
CA ASN A 154 3.54 -12.24 15.62
C ASN A 154 4.77 -12.02 14.71
N TYR A 155 4.57 -11.32 13.59
CA TYR A 155 5.66 -10.88 12.73
C TYR A 155 6.23 -9.56 13.25
N PRO A 156 7.56 -9.36 13.22
CA PRO A 156 8.13 -8.03 13.36
C PRO A 156 7.57 -7.17 12.23
N GLY A 157 6.86 -6.08 12.54
CA GLY A 157 6.19 -5.26 11.53
C GLY A 157 4.72 -5.61 11.26
N HIS A 158 4.08 -6.50 12.01
CA HIS A 158 2.65 -6.80 11.86
C HIS A 158 1.81 -6.38 13.08
N CYS A 159 0.57 -5.96 12.81
CA CYS A 159 -0.42 -5.65 13.83
C CYS A 159 -1.03 -6.93 14.40
N SER A 160 -0.73 -7.29 15.66
CA SER A 160 -1.31 -8.49 16.28
C SER A 160 -2.84 -8.39 16.31
N LEU A 161 -3.57 -9.53 16.38
CA LEU A 161 -5.04 -9.49 16.45
C LEU A 161 -5.54 -8.63 17.64
N SER A 162 -4.86 -8.74 18.78
CA SER A 162 -5.19 -7.96 19.99
C SER A 162 -4.92 -6.48 19.77
N ASP A 163 -3.78 -6.13 19.17
CA ASP A 163 -3.43 -4.73 18.90
C ASP A 163 -4.36 -4.14 17.85
N GLY A 164 -4.70 -4.89 16.80
CA GLY A 164 -5.67 -4.47 15.78
C GLY A 164 -7.06 -4.25 16.36
N GLN A 165 -7.51 -5.10 17.30
CA GLN A 165 -8.77 -4.89 18.01
C GLN A 165 -8.73 -3.65 18.90
N LYS A 166 -7.62 -3.41 19.61
CA LYS A 166 -7.43 -2.20 20.42
C LYS A 166 -7.41 -0.96 19.53
N THR A 167 -6.62 -0.97 18.47
CA THR A 167 -6.53 0.13 17.49
C THR A 167 -7.89 0.44 16.88
N LYS A 168 -8.62 -0.57 16.39
CA LYS A 168 -9.98 -0.39 15.85
C LYS A 168 -10.93 0.20 16.89
N THR A 169 -10.82 -0.21 18.14
CA THR A 169 -11.65 0.34 19.24
C THR A 169 -11.36 1.83 19.48
N CYS A 170 -10.08 2.21 19.53
CA CYS A 170 -9.66 3.59 19.67
C CYS A 170 -10.11 4.46 18.48
N LEU A 171 -9.89 3.98 17.26
CA LEU A 171 -10.30 4.66 16.03
C LEU A 171 -11.84 4.79 15.94
N ASN A 172 -12.60 3.76 16.32
CA ASN A 172 -14.06 3.86 16.36
C ASN A 172 -14.55 4.96 17.32
N ALA A 173 -13.94 5.06 18.50
CA ALA A 173 -14.26 6.12 19.45
C ALA A 173 -13.88 7.51 18.88
N TYR A 174 -12.74 7.60 18.19
CA TYR A 174 -12.30 8.80 17.49
C TYR A 174 -13.29 9.25 16.40
N PHE A 175 -13.63 8.37 15.47
CA PHE A 175 -14.60 8.68 14.40
C PHE A 175 -15.98 9.04 14.96
N GLN A 176 -16.40 8.42 16.06
CA GLN A 176 -17.64 8.76 16.73
C GLN A 176 -17.67 10.22 17.25
N MET A 177 -16.53 10.80 17.65
CA MET A 177 -16.46 12.22 18.04
C MET A 177 -16.81 13.18 16.89
N TYR A 178 -16.59 12.75 15.63
CA TYR A 178 -17.04 13.45 14.42
C TYR A 178 -18.44 13.05 13.94
N GLY A 179 -19.13 12.19 14.68
CA GLY A 179 -20.45 11.67 14.32
C GLY A 179 -20.41 10.64 13.18
N ILE A 180 -19.28 9.97 12.97
CA ILE A 180 -19.13 8.91 11.97
C ILE A 180 -19.40 7.55 12.63
N ASP A 181 -20.30 6.76 12.03
CA ASP A 181 -20.51 5.36 12.40
C ASP A 181 -19.59 4.46 11.57
N SER A 182 -18.53 3.97 12.22
CA SER A 182 -17.50 3.13 11.59
C SER A 182 -17.81 1.63 11.66
N THR A 183 -19.00 1.22 12.12
CA THR A 183 -19.36 -0.19 12.35
C THR A 183 -19.30 -1.02 11.07
N ASN A 184 -19.69 -0.44 9.93
CA ASN A 184 -19.75 -1.10 8.62
C ASN A 184 -18.65 -0.61 7.66
N GLY A 185 -17.61 0.03 8.17
CA GLY A 185 -16.55 0.66 7.38
C GLY A 185 -16.50 2.17 7.57
N LEU A 186 -15.47 2.79 6.99
CA LEU A 186 -15.29 4.24 7.03
C LEU A 186 -15.90 4.91 5.80
N PRO A 187 -16.30 6.19 5.90
CA PRO A 187 -16.62 6.97 4.72
C PRO A 187 -15.36 7.12 3.84
N ASN A 188 -15.54 7.61 2.61
CA ASN A 188 -14.38 8.03 1.83
C ASN A 188 -13.59 9.09 2.63
N TYR A 189 -12.28 9.17 2.40
CA TYR A 189 -11.41 10.02 3.19
C TYR A 189 -11.80 11.51 3.12
N TYR A 190 -12.24 11.98 1.95
CA TYR A 190 -12.62 13.40 1.77
C TYR A 190 -13.88 13.79 2.55
N ASP A 191 -14.83 12.87 2.75
CA ASP A 191 -16.00 13.07 3.61
C ASP A 191 -15.59 13.18 5.08
N HIS A 192 -14.60 12.39 5.52
CA HIS A 192 -13.99 12.52 6.85
C HIS A 192 -13.30 13.88 7.00
N GLN A 193 -12.46 14.28 6.04
CA GLN A 193 -11.79 15.58 6.08
C GLN A 193 -12.79 16.75 6.09
N ALA A 194 -13.89 16.65 5.35
CA ALA A 194 -14.96 17.65 5.40
C ALA A 194 -15.59 17.77 6.80
N LYS A 195 -15.66 16.68 7.59
CA LYS A 195 -16.10 16.73 8.99
C LYS A 195 -15.09 17.47 9.86
N ILE A 196 -13.80 17.23 9.69
CA ILE A 196 -12.75 17.98 10.39
C ILE A 196 -12.83 19.47 10.04
N THR A 197 -12.87 19.82 8.75
CA THR A 197 -13.00 21.21 8.29
C THR A 197 -14.27 21.88 8.82
N SER A 198 -15.38 21.15 8.95
CA SER A 198 -16.62 21.73 9.49
C SER A 198 -16.48 22.24 10.93
N ILE A 199 -15.55 21.70 11.72
CA ILE A 199 -15.26 22.18 13.07
C ILE A 199 -14.61 23.56 13.00
N THR A 200 -13.61 23.74 12.15
CA THR A 200 -12.92 25.03 12.01
C THR A 200 -13.78 26.05 11.28
N ASP A 201 -14.68 25.64 10.39
CA ASP A 201 -15.67 26.55 9.78
C ASP A 201 -16.70 27.05 10.80
N HIS A 202 -17.14 26.20 11.74
CA HIS A 202 -18.15 26.58 12.73
C HIS A 202 -17.57 27.36 13.92
N TYR A 203 -16.38 26.98 14.39
CA TYR A 203 -15.77 27.53 15.60
C TYR A 203 -14.58 28.47 15.32
N GLY A 204 -14.21 28.67 14.05
CA GLY A 204 -13.04 29.46 13.66
C GLY A 204 -11.74 28.85 14.20
N VAL A 205 -10.79 29.71 14.59
CA VAL A 205 -9.52 29.31 15.20
C VAL A 205 -9.68 28.46 16.47
N ALA A 206 -10.78 28.61 17.23
CA ALA A 206 -11.06 27.81 18.41
C ALA A 206 -11.42 26.35 18.04
N GLY A 207 -11.79 26.08 16.79
CA GLY A 207 -12.02 24.74 16.28
C GLY A 207 -10.78 23.83 16.42
N TYR A 208 -9.57 24.39 16.34
CA TYR A 208 -8.33 23.63 16.57
C TYR A 208 -8.20 23.10 18.00
N ASP A 209 -8.78 23.78 19.00
CA ASP A 209 -8.77 23.25 20.37
C ASP A 209 -9.68 22.01 20.49
N ILE A 210 -10.77 21.95 19.72
CA ILE A 210 -11.70 20.80 19.68
C ILE A 210 -11.07 19.65 18.91
N TYR A 211 -10.61 19.93 17.69
CA TYR A 211 -9.94 18.97 16.83
C TYR A 211 -8.73 18.33 17.54
N CYS A 212 -7.85 19.13 18.15
CA CYS A 212 -6.70 18.59 18.87
C CYS A 212 -7.04 17.90 20.19
N TYR A 213 -8.19 18.18 20.77
CA TYR A 213 -8.70 17.38 21.88
C TYR A 213 -9.09 15.97 21.41
N PHE A 214 -9.68 15.84 20.21
CA PHE A 214 -10.01 14.55 19.62
C PHE A 214 -8.73 13.76 19.27
N GLU A 215 -7.74 14.41 18.66
CA GLU A 215 -6.43 13.78 18.38
C GLU A 215 -5.74 13.30 19.65
N SER A 216 -5.64 14.15 20.67
CA SER A 216 -5.00 13.78 21.94
C SER A 216 -5.70 12.61 22.63
N THR A 217 -7.03 12.50 22.47
CA THR A 217 -7.80 11.35 22.98
C THR A 217 -7.46 10.07 22.23
N LEU A 218 -7.29 10.13 20.90
CA LEU A 218 -6.86 9.00 20.09
C LEU A 218 -5.42 8.57 20.44
N GLU A 219 -4.48 9.50 20.47
CA GLU A 219 -3.08 9.25 20.85
C GLU A 219 -2.99 8.58 22.22
N THR A 220 -3.76 9.07 23.21
CA THR A 220 -3.81 8.49 24.55
C THR A 220 -4.36 7.07 24.54
N CYS A 221 -5.37 6.79 23.71
CA CYS A 221 -5.98 5.46 23.61
C CYS A 221 -5.01 4.45 22.96
N LEU A 222 -4.37 4.86 21.86
CA LEU A 222 -3.43 4.02 21.12
C LEU A 222 -2.14 3.79 21.91
N GLY A 223 -1.58 4.85 22.50
CA GLY A 223 -0.25 4.82 23.11
C GLY A 223 0.82 4.47 22.07
N GLU A 224 1.65 3.48 22.38
CA GLU A 224 2.70 2.98 21.46
C GLU A 224 2.15 2.44 20.13
N LEU A 225 0.86 2.13 20.04
CA LEU A 225 0.23 1.67 18.81
C LEU A 225 0.08 2.77 17.74
N MET A 226 0.21 4.05 18.10
CA MET A 226 0.08 5.17 17.15
C MET A 226 1.10 5.08 16.01
N TYR A 227 2.30 4.61 16.30
CA TYR A 227 3.41 4.47 15.35
C TYR A 227 3.71 3.01 15.03
N SER A 228 2.76 2.11 15.33
CA SER A 228 2.93 0.70 15.05
C SER A 228 2.35 0.34 13.67
N PRO A 229 2.64 -0.87 13.17
CA PRO A 229 2.02 -1.38 11.95
C PRO A 229 0.48 -1.47 11.99
N CYS A 230 -0.15 -1.23 13.14
CA CYS A 230 -1.61 -1.14 13.24
C CYS A 230 -2.20 0.17 12.68
N MET A 231 -1.36 1.16 12.39
CA MET A 231 -1.77 2.47 11.87
C MET A 231 -1.35 2.69 10.41
N ASN A 232 -1.20 1.61 9.63
CA ASN A 232 -0.79 1.67 8.21
C ASN A 232 -1.95 1.39 7.24
N PRO A 233 -1.78 1.62 5.92
CA PRO A 233 -2.87 1.45 4.94
C PRO A 233 -3.46 0.02 4.92
N ASN A 234 -2.63 -1.00 5.14
CA ASN A 234 -3.09 -2.39 5.19
C ASN A 234 -3.99 -2.64 6.39
N ALA A 235 -3.65 -2.10 7.56
CA ALA A 235 -4.44 -2.20 8.76
C ALA A 235 -5.82 -1.51 8.59
N PHE A 236 -5.88 -0.35 7.94
CA PHE A 236 -7.16 0.31 7.61
C PHE A 236 -8.03 -0.54 6.69
N THR A 237 -7.43 -1.12 5.66
CA THR A 237 -8.12 -2.03 4.73
C THR A 237 -8.71 -3.24 5.47
N VAL A 238 -7.94 -3.86 6.36
CA VAL A 238 -8.39 -5.03 7.13
C VAL A 238 -9.44 -4.64 8.18
N MET A 239 -9.26 -3.52 8.89
CA MET A 239 -10.16 -3.08 9.95
C MET A 239 -11.50 -2.59 9.41
N TYR A 240 -11.50 -1.88 8.28
CA TYR A 240 -12.66 -1.12 7.81
C TYR A 240 -13.13 -1.47 6.39
N GLY A 241 -12.40 -2.32 5.65
CA GLY A 241 -12.76 -2.67 4.28
C GLY A 241 -12.66 -1.48 3.31
N THR A 242 -11.88 -0.47 3.65
CA THR A 242 -11.60 0.69 2.79
C THR A 242 -10.85 0.26 1.53
N ASN A 243 -11.00 1.02 0.44
CA ASN A 243 -10.16 0.82 -0.74
C ASN A 243 -8.74 1.35 -0.46
N GLN A 244 -7.78 0.96 -1.30
CA GLN A 244 -6.37 1.30 -1.09
C GLN A 244 -6.10 2.81 -1.03
N ALA A 245 -6.73 3.60 -1.89
CA ALA A 245 -6.53 5.06 -1.91
C ALA A 245 -7.03 5.72 -0.61
N ASP A 246 -8.22 5.35 -0.14
CA ASP A 246 -8.73 5.83 1.14
C ASP A 246 -7.86 5.35 2.31
N SER A 247 -7.43 4.08 2.28
CA SER A 247 -6.56 3.51 3.33
C SER A 247 -5.23 4.25 3.45
N ILE A 248 -4.60 4.61 2.32
CA ILE A 248 -3.38 5.41 2.28
C ILE A 248 -3.65 6.78 2.91
N ASN A 249 -4.69 7.47 2.45
CA ASN A 249 -5.01 8.80 2.95
C ASN A 249 -5.31 8.81 4.46
N TYR A 250 -6.09 7.84 4.97
CA TYR A 250 -6.33 7.71 6.40
C TYR A 250 -5.03 7.49 7.16
N ALA A 251 -4.22 6.52 6.75
CA ALA A 251 -3.00 6.17 7.47
C ALA A 251 -1.98 7.33 7.50
N THR A 252 -1.82 8.03 6.37
CA THR A 252 -0.92 9.19 6.24
C THR A 252 -1.44 10.43 6.99
N SER A 253 -2.76 10.58 7.14
CA SER A 253 -3.33 11.75 7.85
C SER A 253 -3.00 11.77 9.33
N PHE A 254 -3.13 10.65 10.05
CA PHE A 254 -2.94 10.62 11.51
C PHE A 254 -1.59 11.16 12.02
N PRO A 255 -0.41 10.82 11.45
CA PRO A 255 0.85 11.40 11.90
C PRO A 255 0.96 12.90 11.56
N VAL A 256 0.39 13.36 10.45
CA VAL A 256 0.31 14.78 10.09
C VAL A 256 -0.61 15.54 11.07
N GLU A 257 -1.73 14.94 11.42
CA GLU A 257 -2.74 15.46 12.34
C GLU A 257 -2.15 15.58 13.77
N ALA A 258 -1.42 14.57 14.23
CA ALA A 258 -0.66 14.58 15.47
C ALA A 258 0.40 15.71 15.50
N TYR A 259 1.20 15.84 14.44
CA TYR A 259 2.19 16.92 14.33
C TYR A 259 1.54 18.32 14.34
N THR A 260 0.41 18.46 13.63
CA THR A 260 -0.40 19.69 13.60
C THR A 260 -0.84 20.07 15.02
N CYS A 261 -1.28 19.10 15.81
CA CYS A 261 -1.73 19.34 17.18
C CYS A 261 -0.62 19.57 18.20
N ALA A 262 0.55 18.93 18.03
CA ALA A 262 1.74 19.26 18.80
C ALA A 262 2.20 20.71 18.56
N ASN A 263 1.97 21.24 17.35
CA ASN A 263 2.32 22.59 16.93
C ASN A 263 1.11 23.55 16.83
N LYS A 264 0.02 23.26 17.54
CA LYS A 264 -1.25 23.99 17.41
C LYS A 264 -1.13 25.51 17.56
N ASP A 265 -0.18 26.00 18.36
CA ASP A 265 -0.02 27.44 18.59
C ASP A 265 0.47 28.16 17.32
N VAL A 266 1.32 27.50 16.52
CA VAL A 266 1.75 28.01 15.20
C VAL A 266 0.55 28.07 14.25
N VAL A 267 -0.26 27.00 14.22
CA VAL A 267 -1.45 26.90 13.36
C VAL A 267 -2.48 27.97 13.74
N LYS A 268 -2.76 28.14 15.04
CA LYS A 268 -3.70 29.15 15.54
C LYS A 268 -3.21 30.57 15.27
N ALA A 269 -1.91 30.83 15.39
CA ALA A 269 -1.33 32.14 15.08
C ALA A 269 -1.42 32.49 13.58
N ASN A 270 -1.43 31.48 12.71
CA ASN A 270 -1.45 31.65 11.25
C ASN A 270 -2.80 31.28 10.60
N TYR A 271 -3.84 31.03 11.40
CA TYR A 271 -5.13 30.50 10.94
C TYR A 271 -5.73 31.28 9.77
N ASP A 272 -5.88 32.60 9.93
CA ASP A 272 -6.51 33.44 8.91
C ASP A 272 -5.73 33.38 7.59
N CYS A 273 -4.39 33.35 7.66
CA CYS A 273 -3.56 33.22 6.47
C CYS A 273 -3.71 31.84 5.82
N MET A 274 -3.66 30.74 6.59
CA MET A 274 -3.83 29.40 6.02
C MET A 274 -5.19 29.24 5.33
N VAL A 275 -6.25 29.81 5.93
CA VAL A 275 -7.58 29.86 5.31
C VAL A 275 -7.54 30.67 4.01
N ASP A 276 -6.88 31.82 4.00
CA ASP A 276 -6.72 32.65 2.80
C ASP A 276 -5.94 31.91 1.68
N VAL A 277 -4.85 31.23 2.03
CA VAL A 277 -4.07 30.39 1.10
C VAL A 277 -4.99 29.35 0.45
N SER A 278 -5.76 28.61 1.26
CA SER A 278 -6.64 27.55 0.76
C SER A 278 -7.78 28.04 -0.15
N LYS A 279 -8.22 29.29 0.01
CA LYS A 279 -9.38 29.86 -0.72
C LYS A 279 -8.96 30.69 -1.92
N ASN A 280 -7.94 31.53 -1.75
CA ASN A 280 -7.57 32.56 -2.71
C ASN A 280 -6.23 32.27 -3.41
N HIS A 281 -5.39 31.41 -2.85
CA HIS A 281 -4.09 31.02 -3.41
C HIS A 281 -3.97 29.53 -3.71
N PHE A 282 -5.10 28.82 -3.82
CA PHE A 282 -5.14 27.39 -4.11
C PHE A 282 -4.40 27.01 -5.40
N GLN A 283 -4.32 27.93 -6.36
CA GLN A 283 -3.55 27.71 -7.60
C GLN A 283 -2.05 27.47 -7.32
N GLY A 284 -1.46 28.14 -6.32
CA GLY A 284 -0.06 27.89 -5.96
C GLY A 284 0.18 26.47 -5.46
N ILE A 285 -0.77 25.92 -4.71
CA ILE A 285 -0.74 24.51 -4.28
C ILE A 285 -0.81 23.58 -5.50
N ILE A 286 -1.74 23.85 -6.42
CA ILE A 286 -1.87 23.10 -7.68
C ILE A 286 -0.56 23.15 -8.47
N ASP A 287 0.07 24.32 -8.56
CA ASP A 287 1.31 24.50 -9.32
C ASP A 287 2.45 23.68 -8.72
N CYS A 288 2.60 23.66 -7.39
CA CYS A 288 3.56 22.77 -6.71
C CYS A 288 3.25 21.30 -7.00
N SER A 289 1.99 20.86 -6.88
CA SER A 289 1.60 19.47 -7.17
C SER A 289 1.83 19.07 -8.63
N ASN A 290 1.61 19.97 -9.58
CA ASN A 290 1.88 19.72 -10.99
C ASN A 290 3.39 19.55 -11.23
N ALA A 291 4.23 20.38 -10.62
CA ALA A 291 5.68 20.23 -10.72
C ALA A 291 6.17 18.88 -10.17
N LEU A 292 5.56 18.38 -9.08
CA LEU A 292 5.82 17.03 -8.59
C LEU A 292 5.45 15.97 -9.62
N ASN A 293 4.22 16.04 -10.15
CA ASN A 293 3.70 15.07 -11.12
C ASN A 293 4.46 15.06 -12.45
N GLU A 294 5.06 16.18 -12.85
CA GLU A 294 5.95 16.24 -14.02
C GLU A 294 7.34 15.65 -13.72
N GLY A 295 7.82 15.77 -12.48
CA GLY A 295 9.10 15.23 -12.04
C GLY A 295 9.12 13.71 -11.84
N LEU A 296 8.05 13.14 -11.28
CA LEU A 296 8.00 11.71 -10.90
C LEU A 296 8.17 10.71 -12.06
N PRO A 297 7.56 10.88 -13.25
CA PRO A 297 7.68 9.91 -14.35
C PRO A 297 9.01 9.96 -15.09
N THR A 298 9.82 10.99 -14.84
CA THR A 298 11.01 11.31 -15.66
C THR A 298 12.33 11.28 -14.89
N SER A 299 12.31 11.15 -13.56
CA SER A 299 13.52 11.12 -12.75
C SER A 299 13.82 9.72 -12.19
N ASP A 300 15.09 9.32 -12.26
CA ASP A 300 15.66 8.28 -11.40
C ASP A 300 15.78 8.77 -9.93
N ASP A 301 15.41 10.03 -9.66
CA ASP A 301 15.49 10.73 -8.38
C ASP A 301 14.10 11.14 -7.89
N THR A 302 13.34 10.16 -7.42
CA THR A 302 12.02 10.34 -6.82
C THR A 302 12.08 11.29 -5.61
N CYS A 303 13.11 11.14 -4.77
CA CYS A 303 13.26 11.96 -3.55
C CYS A 303 13.59 13.42 -3.85
N GLY A 304 14.33 13.70 -4.93
CA GLY A 304 14.56 15.07 -5.41
C GLY A 304 13.30 15.75 -5.91
N ALA A 305 12.41 15.04 -6.60
CA ALA A 305 11.12 15.57 -7.03
C ALA A 305 10.23 15.93 -5.83
N ILE A 306 10.19 15.06 -4.82
CA ILE A 306 9.47 15.30 -3.56
C ILE A 306 10.09 16.48 -2.80
N SER A 307 11.41 16.53 -2.70
CA SER A 307 12.11 17.66 -2.06
C SER A 307 11.76 19.00 -2.71
N THR A 308 11.68 19.02 -4.05
CA THR A 308 11.27 20.21 -4.81
C THR A 308 9.84 20.62 -4.48
N TYR A 309 8.93 19.66 -4.34
CA TYR A 309 7.55 19.92 -3.92
C TYR A 309 7.47 20.47 -2.49
N ILE A 310 8.19 19.88 -1.54
CA ILE A 310 8.23 20.33 -0.15
C ILE A 310 8.71 21.78 -0.07
N ILE A 311 9.80 22.12 -0.77
CA ILE A 311 10.33 23.48 -0.83
C ILE A 311 9.32 24.44 -1.48
N CYS A 312 8.65 24.03 -2.56
CA CYS A 312 7.62 24.84 -3.22
C CYS A 312 6.46 25.18 -2.26
N MET A 313 5.99 24.19 -1.51
CA MET A 313 4.93 24.38 -0.51
C MET A 313 5.42 25.27 0.65
N GLU A 314 6.64 25.06 1.14
CA GLU A 314 7.25 25.90 2.16
C GLU A 314 7.30 27.36 1.71
N ASP A 315 7.89 27.64 0.54
CA ASP A 315 8.05 28.98 -0.01
C ASP A 315 6.70 29.69 -0.18
N LEU A 316 5.69 28.99 -0.70
CA LEU A 316 4.33 29.53 -0.86
C LEU A 316 3.74 30.01 0.47
N TYR A 317 3.82 29.18 1.51
CA TYR A 317 3.28 29.52 2.82
C TYR A 317 4.14 30.54 3.56
N VAL A 318 5.46 30.56 3.36
CA VAL A 318 6.34 31.58 3.94
C VAL A 318 6.10 32.94 3.29
N GLU A 319 5.89 32.98 1.97
CA GLU A 319 5.56 34.22 1.26
C GLU A 319 4.23 34.82 1.76
N LEU A 320 3.21 33.97 1.93
CA LEU A 320 1.86 34.44 2.25
C LEU A 320 1.62 34.61 3.76
N CYS A 321 2.16 33.73 4.59
CA CYS A 321 1.90 33.68 6.04
C CYS A 321 3.10 34.05 6.90
N GLY A 322 4.28 34.20 6.30
CA GLY A 322 5.49 34.63 6.97
C GLY A 322 6.38 33.50 7.50
N PRO A 323 7.55 33.86 8.07
CA PRO A 323 8.62 32.89 8.36
C PRO A 323 8.27 31.80 9.38
N SER A 324 7.26 32.00 10.24
CA SER A 324 6.84 30.98 11.21
C SER A 324 6.26 29.72 10.55
N MET A 325 5.86 29.80 9.28
CA MET A 325 5.31 28.64 8.55
C MET A 325 6.38 27.76 7.93
N LYS A 326 7.66 28.18 7.90
CA LYS A 326 8.75 27.48 7.23
C LYS A 326 8.88 26.03 7.70
N GLY A 327 9.35 25.84 8.94
CA GLY A 327 9.49 24.52 9.53
C GLY A 327 8.16 23.78 9.63
N PHE A 328 7.06 24.47 9.91
CA PHE A 328 5.76 23.81 10.05
C PHE A 328 5.30 23.11 8.75
N ILE A 329 5.36 23.79 7.61
CA ILE A 329 4.94 23.23 6.32
C ILE A 329 5.93 22.16 5.86
N CYS A 330 7.23 22.43 5.97
CA CYS A 330 8.26 21.45 5.60
C CYS A 330 8.07 20.13 6.36
N ASN A 331 8.03 20.17 7.69
CA ASN A 331 7.85 18.98 8.52
C ASN A 331 6.52 18.27 8.24
N THR A 332 5.43 19.02 8.02
CA THR A 332 4.13 18.44 7.69
C THR A 332 4.18 17.62 6.39
N GLN A 333 4.79 18.18 5.33
CA GLN A 333 4.92 17.46 4.07
C GLN A 333 5.91 16.30 4.19
N GLU A 334 7.04 16.49 4.89
CA GLU A 334 8.04 15.45 5.10
C GLU A 334 7.44 14.23 5.82
N ILE A 335 6.67 14.45 6.90
CA ILE A 335 5.95 13.39 7.63
C ILE A 335 4.98 12.65 6.69
N SER A 336 4.23 13.39 5.89
CA SER A 336 3.28 12.81 4.93
C SER A 336 3.98 11.89 3.93
N PHE A 337 5.07 12.34 3.29
CA PHE A 337 5.78 11.54 2.30
C PHE A 337 6.57 10.39 2.90
N ASN A 338 7.22 10.58 4.05
CA ASN A 338 7.90 9.48 4.75
C ASN A 338 6.92 8.37 5.10
N PHE A 339 5.71 8.73 5.56
CA PHE A 339 4.71 7.73 5.89
C PHE A 339 4.17 7.01 4.64
N ASP A 340 3.78 7.77 3.61
CA ASP A 340 3.24 7.22 2.36
C ASP A 340 4.26 6.33 1.63
N MET A 341 5.53 6.69 1.67
CA MET A 341 6.61 5.98 0.98
C MET A 341 7.42 5.04 1.88
N ASN A 342 6.89 4.66 3.05
CA ASN A 342 7.55 3.73 3.96
C ASN A 342 9.04 4.11 4.23
N ASN A 343 9.29 5.39 4.48
CA ASN A 343 10.60 5.99 4.75
C ASN A 343 11.64 5.87 3.62
N PHE A 344 11.24 5.58 2.38
CA PHE A 344 12.17 5.47 1.23
C PHE A 344 13.07 6.72 1.02
N CYS A 345 12.53 7.91 1.36
CA CYS A 345 13.22 9.19 1.27
C CYS A 345 13.76 9.72 2.61
N GLU A 346 13.79 8.90 3.66
CA GLU A 346 14.32 9.29 4.96
C GLU A 346 15.78 9.79 4.82
N GLY A 347 16.06 10.98 5.35
CA GLY A 347 17.37 11.65 5.27
C GLY A 347 17.78 12.15 3.87
N LYS A 348 16.89 12.06 2.87
CA LYS A 348 17.12 12.57 1.50
C LYS A 348 16.25 13.79 1.17
N MET A 349 15.28 14.10 2.02
CA MET A 349 14.40 15.27 1.94
C MET A 349 15.06 16.51 2.55
N PRO A 350 14.56 17.74 2.27
CA PRO A 350 15.10 18.97 2.83
C PRO A 350 15.11 18.95 4.37
N ASP A 351 16.08 19.65 4.95
CA ASP A 351 16.16 19.85 6.39
C ASP A 351 15.11 20.89 6.83
N CYS A 352 14.16 20.47 7.67
CA CYS A 352 12.96 21.22 8.02
C CYS A 352 13.09 22.05 9.32
N ASP A 353 14.30 22.51 9.65
CA ASP A 353 14.65 23.33 10.82
C ASP A 353 13.94 24.70 10.90
#